data_AF-A0A328P0T9-F1
#
_entry.id   AF-A0A328P0T9-F1
#
_cell.length_a   1.000
_cell.length_b   1.000
_cell.length_c   1.000
_cell.angle_alpha   90.00
_cell.angle_beta   90.00
_cell.angle_gamma   90.00
#
_symmetry.space_group_name_H-M   'P 1'
#
loop_
_entity.id
_entity.type
_entity.pdbx_description
1 polymer ?
#
loop_
_entity_poly.entity_id
_entity_poly.type
_entity_poly.pdbx_seq_one_letter_code
_entity_poly.pdbx_strand_id
1 'polypeptide(L)'
;MGCGMKRDWDLVRQILLELEEVGHDRVVVHDDGQDTNVFGYHCKLMHDAGLIEANITEYHGGAISGQAVRMTWAGHEFLDSIRPKSTWEKVKMQAKEKGIGLTLDAIKTLAEIAMKAAIAG
;
A
#
# COMPACT_ATOMS: atom_id res chain seq x y z
N MET A 1 -13.24 -1.23 20.94
CA MET A 1 -12.63 -1.92 19.79
C MET A 1 -11.50 -1.03 19.32
N GLY A 2 -10.24 -1.38 19.60
CA GLY A 2 -9.11 -0.55 19.19
C GLY A 2 -8.88 -0.74 17.70
N CYS A 3 -9.23 0.25 16.89
CA CYS A 3 -8.69 0.37 15.53
C CYS A 3 -7.17 0.62 15.68
N GLY A 4 -6.41 -0.47 15.72
CA GLY A 4 -4.97 -0.36 15.87
C GLY A 4 -4.39 0.32 14.63
N MET A 5 -3.62 1.40 14.83
CA MET A 5 -2.83 2.12 13.83
C MET A 5 -1.69 1.25 13.26
N LYS A 6 -1.97 -0.01 12.94
CA LYS A 6 -1.02 -0.95 12.36
C LYS A 6 -1.06 -0.80 10.85
N ARG A 7 0.11 -0.74 10.23
CA ARG A 7 0.25 -0.75 8.78
C ARG A 7 -0.24 -2.09 8.23
N ASP A 8 -1.23 -2.03 7.37
CA ASP A 8 -1.78 -3.12 6.58
C ASP A 8 -1.29 -3.00 5.13
N TRP A 9 -0.49 -3.98 4.70
CA TRP A 9 0.07 -4.01 3.35
C TRP A 9 -0.92 -4.44 2.28
N ASP A 10 -1.95 -5.21 2.63
CA ASP A 10 -3.00 -5.58 1.69
C ASP A 10 -3.83 -4.32 1.36
N LEU A 11 -4.09 -3.45 2.35
CA LEU A 11 -4.75 -2.15 2.12
C LEU A 11 -3.86 -1.20 1.30
N VAL A 12 -2.56 -1.12 1.56
CA VAL A 12 -1.62 -0.34 0.74
C VAL A 12 -1.68 -0.79 -0.73
N ARG A 13 -1.64 -2.10 -0.98
CA ARG A 13 -1.73 -2.65 -2.34
C ARG A 13 -3.08 -2.33 -2.99
N GLN A 14 -4.17 -2.40 -2.24
CA GLN A 14 -5.51 -2.06 -2.73
C GLN A 14 -5.58 -0.58 -3.15
N ILE A 15 -5.13 0.35 -2.32
CA ILE A 15 -5.14 1.80 -2.62
C ILE A 15 -4.35 2.09 -3.91
N LEU A 16 -3.20 1.43 -4.11
CA LEU A 16 -2.40 1.61 -5.32
C LEU A 16 -3.13 1.10 -6.57
N LEU A 17 -3.80 -0.07 -6.48
CA LEU A 17 -4.59 -0.59 -7.59
C LEU A 17 -5.77 0.32 -7.94
N GLU A 18 -6.48 0.81 -6.93
CA GLU A 18 -7.60 1.75 -7.12
C GLU A 18 -7.14 3.07 -7.76
N LEU A 19 -6.01 3.63 -7.33
CA LEU A 19 -5.43 4.83 -7.94
C LEU A 19 -5.10 4.63 -9.42
N GLU A 20 -4.67 3.44 -9.81
CA GLU A 20 -4.39 3.12 -11.22
C GLU A 20 -5.67 2.98 -12.05
N GLU A 21 -6.73 2.38 -11.49
CA GLU A 21 -8.02 2.21 -12.18
C GLU A 21 -8.79 3.53 -12.35
N VAL A 22 -8.72 4.42 -11.36
CA VAL A 22 -9.44 5.69 -11.36
C VAL A 22 -8.88 6.71 -12.37
N GLY A 23 -7.58 6.63 -12.67
CA GLY A 23 -6.89 7.53 -13.58
C GLY A 23 -6.64 8.93 -13.00
N HIS A 24 -6.01 9.81 -13.78
CA HIS A 24 -5.52 11.12 -13.33
C HIS A 24 -6.60 12.15 -12.94
N ASP A 25 -7.87 11.93 -13.30
CA ASP A 25 -8.93 12.92 -13.17
C ASP A 25 -9.84 12.72 -11.94
N ARG A 26 -9.60 11.70 -11.12
CA ARG A 26 -10.39 11.47 -9.91
C ARG A 26 -9.52 11.04 -8.73
N VAL A 27 -10.00 11.42 -7.56
CA VAL A 27 -9.33 11.19 -6.28
C VAL A 27 -9.89 9.91 -5.69
N VAL A 28 -9.03 9.04 -5.13
CA VAL A 28 -9.52 7.89 -4.37
C VAL A 28 -9.88 8.38 -2.97
N VAL A 29 -11.17 8.36 -2.70
CA VAL A 29 -11.78 8.66 -1.41
C VAL A 29 -12.45 7.41 -0.89
N HIS A 30 -12.60 7.34 0.42
CA HIS A 30 -13.16 6.16 1.04
C HIS A 30 -14.66 5.99 0.75
N ASP A 31 -15.08 4.77 0.42
CA ASP A 31 -16.50 4.37 0.32
C ASP A 31 -17.02 3.94 1.70
N ASP A 32 -18.32 4.07 1.96
CA ASP A 32 -18.99 4.15 3.28
C ASP A 32 -18.79 2.96 4.28
N GLY A 33 -17.87 2.02 4.00
CA GLY A 33 -17.72 0.72 4.69
C GLY A 33 -16.41 0.43 5.44
N GLN A 34 -15.28 1.11 5.20
CA GLN A 34 -14.12 1.05 6.13
C GLN A 34 -14.05 2.31 7.00
N ASP A 35 -13.35 2.18 8.13
CA ASP A 35 -13.11 3.31 9.03
C ASP A 35 -12.27 4.35 8.29
N THR A 36 -12.86 5.54 8.05
CA THR A 36 -12.21 6.69 7.40
C THR A 36 -10.84 7.01 8.01
N ASN A 37 -10.66 6.75 9.32
CA ASN A 37 -9.38 6.94 9.99
C ASN A 37 -8.33 5.92 9.55
N VAL A 38 -8.71 4.68 9.31
CA VAL A 38 -7.80 3.63 8.83
C VAL A 38 -7.34 3.96 7.42
N PHE A 39 -8.26 4.32 6.52
CA PHE A 39 -7.89 4.75 5.16
C PHE A 39 -6.98 5.97 5.20
N GLY A 40 -7.38 7.03 5.92
CA GLY A 40 -6.60 8.25 6.06
C GLY A 40 -5.20 8.02 6.64
N TYR A 41 -5.08 7.14 7.62
CA TYR A 41 -3.80 6.73 8.19
C TYR A 41 -2.90 6.03 7.16
N HIS A 42 -3.44 5.14 6.33
CA HIS A 42 -2.66 4.47 5.29
C HIS A 42 -2.25 5.43 4.17
N CYS A 43 -3.14 6.35 3.77
CA CYS A 43 -2.78 7.43 2.84
C CYS A 43 -1.62 8.27 3.39
N LYS A 44 -1.65 8.62 4.69
CA LYS A 44 -0.56 9.34 5.34
C LYS A 44 0.76 8.55 5.29
N LEU A 45 0.74 7.28 5.67
CA LEU A 45 1.94 6.43 5.62
C LEU A 45 2.51 6.30 4.20
N MET A 46 1.65 6.12 3.21
CA MET A 46 2.07 5.99 1.81
C MET A 46 2.60 7.31 1.24
N HIS A 47 2.03 8.44 1.67
CA HIS A 47 2.51 9.77 1.34
C HIS A 47 3.89 10.04 1.94
N ASP A 48 4.08 9.75 3.23
CA ASP A 48 5.36 9.89 3.93
C ASP A 48 6.45 8.98 3.33
N ALA A 49 6.05 7.80 2.83
CA ALA A 49 6.93 6.87 2.12
C ALA A 49 7.21 7.26 0.66
N GLY A 50 6.58 8.33 0.15
CA GLY A 50 6.74 8.79 -1.23
C GLY A 50 6.16 7.85 -2.28
N LEU A 51 5.22 6.97 -1.92
CA LEU A 51 4.52 6.08 -2.86
C LEU A 51 3.38 6.79 -3.58
N ILE A 52 2.71 7.71 -2.90
CA ILE A 52 1.59 8.49 -3.44
C ILE A 52 1.71 9.96 -3.04
N GLU A 53 1.02 10.81 -3.77
CA GLU A 53 0.64 12.14 -3.30
C GLU A 53 -0.78 12.08 -2.74
N ALA A 54 -0.98 12.59 -1.53
CA ALA A 54 -2.27 12.60 -0.87
C ALA A 54 -2.48 13.89 -0.09
N ASN A 55 -3.72 14.35 -0.04
CA ASN A 55 -4.12 15.43 0.86
C ASN A 55 -4.54 14.81 2.20
N ILE A 56 -3.83 15.15 3.27
CA ILE A 56 -4.07 14.61 4.61
C ILE A 56 -4.60 15.72 5.52
N THR A 57 -5.71 15.47 6.21
CA THR A 57 -6.27 16.36 7.22
C THR A 57 -6.35 15.62 8.56
N GLU A 58 -5.72 16.18 9.59
CA GLU A 58 -5.74 15.67 10.95
C GLU A 58 -6.65 16.54 11.81
N TYR A 59 -7.63 15.92 12.46
CA TYR A 59 -8.62 16.61 13.28
C TYR A 59 -8.25 16.57 14.76
N HIS A 60 -8.71 17.57 15.51
CA HIS A 60 -8.64 17.54 16.97
C HIS A 60 -9.43 16.32 17.48
N GLY A 61 -8.75 15.44 18.23
CA GLY A 61 -9.30 14.15 18.65
C GLY A 61 -8.67 12.92 17.98
N GLY A 62 -7.71 13.13 17.07
CA GLY A 62 -6.91 12.04 16.49
C GLY A 62 -7.51 11.36 15.26
N ALA A 63 -8.62 11.89 14.74
CA ALA A 63 -9.19 11.44 13.47
C ALA A 63 -8.34 11.92 12.30
N ILE A 64 -8.16 11.07 11.29
CA ILE A 64 -7.37 11.34 10.09
C ILE A 64 -8.25 11.12 8.86
N SER A 65 -8.35 12.13 8.00
CA SER A 65 -8.91 11.98 6.66
C SER A 65 -7.78 12.07 5.65
N GLY A 66 -7.76 11.14 4.69
CA GLY A 66 -6.81 11.14 3.59
C GLY A 66 -7.53 11.06 2.26
N GLN A 67 -7.00 11.76 1.28
CA GLN A 67 -7.47 11.73 -0.10
C GLN A 67 -6.27 11.47 -1.00
N ALA A 68 -6.23 10.30 -1.65
CA ALA A 68 -5.12 9.94 -2.51
C ALA A 68 -5.29 10.57 -3.90
N VAL A 69 -4.35 11.42 -4.29
CA VAL A 69 -4.43 12.27 -5.49
C VAL A 69 -3.82 11.59 -6.70
N ARG A 70 -2.61 11.05 -6.55
CA ARG A 70 -1.91 10.32 -7.62
C ARG A 70 -0.83 9.40 -7.07
N MET A 71 -0.42 8.44 -7.88
CA MET A 71 0.75 7.62 -7.61
C MET A 71 2.05 8.32 -8.02
N THR A 72 3.11 8.15 -7.26
CA THR A 72 4.46 8.60 -7.65
C THR A 72 5.13 7.55 -8.54
N TRP A 73 6.27 7.89 -9.14
CA TRP A 73 7.10 6.91 -9.85
C TRP A 73 7.47 5.71 -8.96
N ALA A 74 7.88 5.97 -7.72
CA ALA A 74 8.22 4.92 -6.76
C ALA A 74 7.01 4.08 -6.37
N GLY A 75 5.81 4.67 -6.34
CA GLY A 75 4.55 3.94 -6.19
C GLY A 75 4.28 2.97 -7.33
N HIS A 76 4.51 3.40 -8.58
CA HIS A 76 4.35 2.54 -9.75
C HIS A 76 5.33 1.36 -9.73
N GLU A 77 6.62 1.63 -9.49
CA GLU A 77 7.63 0.55 -9.37
C GLU A 77 7.29 -0.43 -8.24
N PHE A 78 6.82 0.08 -7.11
CA PHE A 78 6.40 -0.75 -6.00
C PHE A 78 5.17 -1.59 -6.36
N LEU A 79 4.13 -0.98 -6.95
CA LEU A 79 2.93 -1.69 -7.38
C LEU A 79 3.29 -2.79 -8.38
N ASP A 80 4.11 -2.51 -9.40
CA ASP A 80 4.51 -3.49 -10.40
C ASP A 80 5.26 -4.69 -9.79
N SER A 81 6.05 -4.46 -8.73
CA SER A 81 6.71 -5.53 -7.98
C SER A 81 5.74 -6.51 -7.31
N ILE A 82 4.55 -6.03 -6.89
CA ILE A 82 3.54 -6.83 -6.16
C ILE A 82 2.20 -6.96 -6.89
N ARG A 83 2.13 -6.53 -8.16
CA ARG A 83 0.91 -6.51 -8.97
C ARG A 83 0.36 -7.92 -9.13
N PRO A 84 1.14 -8.93 -9.56
CA PRO A 84 0.64 -10.29 -9.66
C PRO A 84 0.28 -10.82 -8.27
N LYS A 85 -0.97 -11.26 -8.10
CA LYS A 85 -1.44 -11.83 -6.82
C LYS A 85 -0.55 -12.99 -6.37
N SER A 86 -0.08 -13.82 -7.30
CA SER A 86 0.85 -14.92 -7.03
C SER A 86 2.19 -14.44 -6.46
N THR A 87 2.75 -13.34 -6.97
CA THR A 87 3.97 -12.71 -6.45
C THR A 87 3.74 -12.18 -5.04
N TRP A 88 2.63 -11.48 -4.82
CA TRP A 88 2.29 -10.94 -3.50
C TRP A 88 2.12 -12.02 -2.44
N GLU A 89 1.41 -13.11 -2.75
CA GLU A 89 1.27 -14.24 -1.83
C GLU A 89 2.61 -14.92 -1.52
N LYS A 90 3.50 -15.05 -2.52
CA LYS A 90 4.87 -15.56 -2.29
C LYS A 90 5.68 -14.66 -1.38
N VAL A 91 5.60 -13.33 -1.55
CA VAL A 91 6.28 -12.36 -0.68
C VAL A 91 5.81 -12.51 0.76
N LYS A 92 4.48 -12.55 1.00
CA LYS A 92 3.90 -12.76 2.33
C LYS A 92 4.35 -14.09 2.95
N MET A 93 4.35 -15.17 2.16
CA MET A 93 4.81 -16.49 2.59
C MET A 93 6.28 -16.48 2.99
N GLN A 94 7.17 -15.96 2.14
CA GLN A 94 8.61 -15.91 2.39
C GLN A 94 8.95 -15.01 3.59
N ALA A 95 8.25 -13.89 3.76
CA ALA A 95 8.43 -13.04 4.93
C ALA A 95 8.07 -13.79 6.22
N LYS A 96 6.94 -14.51 6.21
CA LYS A 96 6.48 -15.33 7.33
C LYS A 96 7.44 -16.49 7.63
N GLU A 97 7.91 -17.22 6.62
CA GLU A 97 8.85 -18.33 6.77
C GLU A 97 10.19 -17.87 7.36
N LYS A 98 10.69 -16.70 6.93
CA LYS A 98 11.95 -16.12 7.42
C LYS A 98 11.79 -15.38 8.75
N GLY A 99 10.57 -15.24 9.27
CA GLY A 99 10.28 -14.49 10.50
C GLY A 99 10.63 -13.00 10.40
N ILE A 100 10.67 -12.44 9.19
CA ILE A 100 11.00 -11.02 8.97
C ILE A 100 9.73 -10.19 8.83
N GLY A 101 9.76 -8.98 9.38
CA GLY A 101 8.69 -8.02 9.21
C GLY A 101 8.56 -7.55 7.76
N LEU A 102 7.33 -7.28 7.33
CA LEU A 102 7.07 -6.65 6.03
C LEU A 102 7.42 -5.16 6.12
N THR A 103 8.63 -4.79 5.69
CA THR A 103 9.06 -3.41 5.41
C THR A 103 9.05 -3.16 3.90
N LEU A 104 9.11 -1.89 3.46
CA LEU A 104 9.19 -1.57 2.03
C LEU A 104 10.35 -2.29 1.34
N ASP A 105 11.53 -2.21 1.93
CA ASP A 105 12.75 -2.82 1.38
C ASP A 105 12.67 -4.35 1.37
N ALA A 106 12.09 -4.95 2.43
CA ALA A 106 11.88 -6.39 2.48
C ALA A 106 10.91 -6.85 1.39
N ILE A 107 9.80 -6.12 1.17
CA ILE A 107 8.83 -6.43 0.12
C ILE A 107 9.49 -6.32 -1.25
N LYS A 108 10.21 -5.23 -1.53
CA LYS A 108 10.92 -5.04 -2.80
C LYS A 108 11.92 -6.18 -3.06
N THR A 109 12.74 -6.50 -2.07
CA THR A 109 13.74 -7.57 -2.17
C THR A 109 13.10 -8.94 -2.42
N LEU A 110 12.04 -9.29 -1.68
CA LEU A 110 11.33 -10.55 -1.84
C LEU A 110 10.58 -10.63 -3.18
N ALA A 111 10.01 -9.51 -3.64
CA ALA A 111 9.36 -9.41 -4.94
C ALA A 111 10.36 -9.64 -6.08
N GLU A 112 11.54 -9.03 -6.02
CA GLU A 112 12.62 -9.28 -6.98
C GLU A 112 13.06 -10.74 -7.01
N ILE A 113 13.21 -11.38 -5.83
CA ILE A 113 13.53 -12.80 -5.73
C ILE A 113 12.43 -13.65 -6.37
N ALA A 114 11.16 -13.34 -6.09
CA ALA A 114 10.01 -14.05 -6.64
C ALA A 114 9.91 -13.88 -8.18
N MET A 115 10.23 -12.70 -8.72
CA MET A 115 10.30 -12.45 -10.16
C MET A 115 11.46 -13.20 -10.82
N LYS A 116 12.66 -13.17 -10.25
CA LYS A 116 13.81 -13.92 -10.77
C LYS A 116 13.53 -15.43 -10.84
N ALA A 117 12.87 -15.97 -9.82
CA ALA A 117 12.43 -17.37 -9.83
C ALA A 117 11.40 -17.68 -10.93
N ALA A 118 10.60 -16.69 -11.35
CA ALA A 118 9.64 -16.85 -12.46
C ALA A 118 10.26 -16.71 -13.85
N ILE A 119 11.40 -16.02 -13.98
CA ILE A 119 12.14 -15.89 -15.24
C ILE A 119 13.09 -17.07 -15.47
N ALA A 120 13.60 -17.67 -14.39
CA ALA A 120 14.55 -18.78 -14.45
C ALA A 120 13.90 -20.17 -14.60
N GLY A 121 12.58 -20.26 -14.59
CA GLY A 121 11.80 -21.49 -14.78
C GLY A 121 11.03 -21.45 -16.09
#